data_AF-A0A6L9G410-F1
#
_entry.id   AF-A0A6L9G410-F1
#
_cell.length_a   1.000
_cell.length_b   1.000
_cell.length_c   1.000
_cell.angle_alpha   90.00
_cell.angle_beta   90.00
_cell.angle_gamma   90.00
#
_symmetry.space_group_name_H-M   'P 1'
#
loop_
_entity.id
_entity.type
_entity.pdbx_description
1 polymer ?
#
loop_
_entity_poly.entity_id
_entity_poly.type
_entity_poly.pdbx_seq_one_letter_code
_entity_poly.pdbx_strand_id
1 'polypeptide(L)'
;MTPRSPRHARRVLAPGLLLPVGALLLSSCAMFSTYEGHTCDGKKPVASLEQAGRQLVQAAYDQDVAAACRVATPYAGVELEPSMLGTTRELLAGAGVTPQNVQVLVGEQMGSEYSVLLGSTEGEGRVAVTGHAVWDAGFTISLPDDAYPELPPTPGDPASPPSSAAP
;
A
#
# COMPACT_ATOMS: atom_id res chain seq x y z
N MET A 1 33.27 50.58 15.84
CA MET A 1 34.54 50.75 16.59
C MET A 1 34.53 49.78 17.74
N THR A 2 35.43 48.78 17.71
CA THR A 2 35.68 47.84 18.80
C THR A 2 37.11 48.07 19.30
N PRO A 3 37.37 47.94 20.60
CA PRO A 3 38.60 47.28 21.01
C PRO A 3 38.40 46.20 22.09
N ARG A 4 39.47 45.39 22.16
CA ARG A 4 39.69 44.10 22.83
C ARG A 4 39.73 44.13 24.37
N SER A 5 39.51 42.93 24.92
CA SER A 5 39.65 42.42 26.30
C SER A 5 40.98 42.72 27.04
N PRO A 6 41.07 42.35 28.33
CA PRO A 6 41.85 41.14 28.65
C PRO A 6 41.24 40.20 29.72
N ARG A 7 41.87 39.03 29.77
CA ARG A 7 41.54 37.77 30.43
C ARG A 7 41.87 37.81 31.93
N HIS A 8 41.06 37.16 32.76
CA HIS A 8 41.58 36.39 33.90
C HIS A 8 40.90 35.03 33.99
N ALA A 9 41.74 34.01 33.85
CA ALA A 9 41.43 32.62 34.07
C ALA A 9 41.36 32.33 35.57
N ARG A 10 40.40 31.50 35.98
CA ARG A 10 40.60 30.56 37.07
C ARG A 10 39.88 29.27 36.74
N ARG A 11 40.68 28.26 36.35
CA ARG A 11 40.32 26.85 36.37
C ARG A 11 40.15 26.43 37.82
N VAL A 12 39.04 25.77 38.13
CA VAL A 12 38.95 24.84 39.26
C VAL A 12 38.33 23.56 38.70
N LEU A 13 39.15 22.51 38.62
CA LEU A 13 38.72 21.12 38.54
C LEU A 13 38.08 20.75 39.89
N ALA A 14 37.10 19.83 39.90
CA ALA A 14 37.14 18.50 40.54
C ALA A 14 35.71 17.91 40.65
N PRO A 15 35.50 16.61 40.99
CA PRO A 15 34.64 15.70 40.25
C PRO A 15 33.41 15.23 41.08
N GLY A 16 32.43 14.63 40.42
CA GLY A 16 31.30 13.93 41.07
C GLY A 16 30.25 13.61 40.02
N LEU A 17 30.30 12.44 39.37
CA LEU A 17 29.73 11.19 39.88
C LEU A 17 28.27 11.37 40.33
N LEU A 18 27.33 11.08 39.43
CA LEU A 18 26.11 10.29 39.68
C LEU A 18 25.29 10.21 38.38
N LEU A 19 25.51 9.13 37.63
CA LEU A 19 24.51 8.61 36.71
C LEU A 19 23.27 8.20 37.53
N PRO A 20 22.06 8.70 37.24
CA PRO A 20 20.87 7.91 37.50
C PRO A 20 20.78 6.88 36.37
N VAL A 21 21.29 5.68 36.64
CA VAL A 21 20.83 4.44 36.00
C VAL A 21 19.37 4.26 36.42
N GLY A 22 18.49 4.99 35.75
CA GLY A 22 17.04 4.88 35.89
C GLY A 22 16.51 3.93 34.83
N ALA A 23 16.79 2.64 35.00
CA ALA A 23 16.07 1.59 34.31
C ALA A 23 14.62 1.59 34.82
N LEU A 24 13.70 2.17 34.05
CA LEU A 24 12.31 1.76 34.05
C LEU A 24 11.96 1.36 32.62
N LEU A 25 12.23 0.08 32.40
CA LEU A 25 11.72 -0.75 31.33
C LEU A 25 10.18 -0.63 31.27
N LEU A 26 9.67 0.30 30.47
CA LEU A 26 8.38 0.13 29.81
C LEU A 26 8.65 -0.55 28.45
N SER A 27 9.19 -1.76 28.53
CA SER A 27 9.39 -2.66 27.40
C SER A 27 8.39 -3.80 27.52
N SER A 28 7.19 -3.60 26.99
CA SER A 28 6.16 -4.60 26.60
C SER A 28 4.88 -3.83 26.22
N CYS A 29 4.35 -3.80 25.00
CA CYS A 29 4.57 -4.56 23.78
C CYS A 29 4.51 -3.59 22.58
N ALA A 30 5.63 -3.02 22.15
CA ALA A 30 5.71 -2.64 20.74
C ALA A 30 5.92 -3.96 19.99
N MET A 31 4.83 -4.70 19.74
CA MET A 31 4.86 -5.59 18.57
C MET A 31 5.16 -4.63 17.43
N PHE A 32 6.38 -4.69 16.89
CA PHE A 32 6.63 -4.14 15.57
C PHE A 32 5.75 -4.99 14.66
N SER A 33 4.49 -4.61 14.49
CA SER A 33 3.59 -5.26 13.57
C SER A 33 4.23 -5.09 12.20
N THR A 34 4.88 -6.14 11.72
CA THR A 34 5.23 -6.22 10.32
C THR A 34 3.91 -6.42 9.60
N TYR A 35 3.66 -5.59 8.59
CA TYR A 35 2.47 -5.73 7.75
C TYR A 35 2.76 -6.65 6.56
N GLU A 36 3.67 -7.61 6.76
CA GLU A 36 4.00 -8.65 5.79
C GLU A 36 2.75 -9.47 5.51
N GLY A 37 2.47 -9.70 4.23
CA GLY A 37 1.22 -10.31 3.77
C GLY A 37 0.05 -9.33 3.59
N HIS A 38 0.17 -8.08 4.05
CA HIS A 38 -0.78 -7.01 3.75
C HIS A 38 -0.18 -5.96 2.81
N THR A 39 1.07 -5.60 3.01
CA THR A 39 1.86 -4.77 2.08
C THR A 39 3.11 -5.55 1.70
N CYS A 40 3.58 -5.42 0.47
CA CYS A 40 4.76 -6.16 0.03
C CYS A 40 6.05 -5.63 0.67
N ASP A 41 6.07 -4.36 1.11
CA ASP A 41 7.22 -3.75 1.79
C ASP A 41 7.16 -3.87 3.32
N GLY A 42 6.14 -4.56 3.86
CA GLY A 42 5.92 -4.78 5.29
C GLY A 42 5.62 -3.51 6.09
N LYS A 43 5.44 -2.37 5.41
CA LYS A 43 5.21 -1.08 6.06
C LYS A 43 3.73 -0.85 6.35
N LYS A 44 3.47 0.13 7.21
CA LYS A 44 2.12 0.49 7.58
C LYS A 44 1.29 0.85 6.33
N PRO A 45 0.09 0.28 6.18
CA PRO A 45 -0.81 0.61 5.09
C PRO A 45 -1.31 2.06 5.17
N VAL A 46 -1.92 2.52 4.09
CA VAL A 46 -2.38 3.92 3.98
C VAL A 46 -3.65 4.18 4.80
N ALA A 47 -3.94 5.45 5.07
CA ALA A 47 -4.99 5.81 6.02
C ALA A 47 -6.42 5.63 5.50
N SER A 48 -6.62 5.45 4.19
CA SER A 48 -7.94 5.29 3.58
C SER A 48 -7.90 4.55 2.25
N LEU A 49 -9.03 3.97 1.85
CA LEU A 49 -9.21 3.36 0.53
C LEU A 49 -9.10 4.38 -0.62
N GLU A 50 -9.51 5.63 -0.40
CA GLU A 50 -9.32 6.69 -1.38
C GLU A 50 -7.83 6.94 -1.64
N GLN A 51 -7.03 7.01 -0.56
CA GLN A 51 -5.59 7.15 -0.70
C GLN A 51 -4.97 5.93 -1.39
N ALA A 52 -5.39 4.71 -1.05
CA ALA A 52 -4.88 3.48 -1.67
C ALA A 52 -5.17 3.46 -3.17
N GLY A 53 -6.43 3.72 -3.56
CA GLY A 53 -6.84 3.75 -4.97
C GLY A 53 -6.11 4.79 -5.80
N ARG A 54 -5.99 6.03 -5.30
CA ARG A 54 -5.25 7.10 -6.00
C ARG A 54 -3.77 6.75 -6.17
N GLN A 55 -3.14 6.20 -5.12
CA GLN A 55 -1.74 5.81 -5.18
C GLN A 55 -1.52 4.59 -6.10
N LEU A 56 -2.47 3.64 -6.15
CA LEU A 56 -2.40 2.53 -7.10
C LEU A 56 -2.46 3.04 -8.54
N VAL A 57 -3.39 3.95 -8.86
CA VAL A 57 -3.48 4.55 -10.21
C VAL A 57 -2.17 5.27 -10.55
N GLN A 58 -1.63 6.08 -9.65
CA GLN A 58 -0.35 6.74 -9.87
C GLN A 58 0.78 5.72 -10.13
N ALA A 59 0.91 4.72 -9.28
CA ALA A 59 1.96 3.70 -9.38
C ALA A 59 1.85 2.86 -10.66
N ALA A 60 0.64 2.53 -11.11
CA ALA A 60 0.41 1.83 -12.37
C ALA A 60 0.85 2.69 -13.58
N TYR A 61 0.55 3.99 -13.58
CA TYR A 61 0.98 4.90 -14.66
C TYR A 61 2.49 5.15 -14.66
N ASP A 62 3.10 5.22 -13.48
CA ASP A 62 4.55 5.40 -13.32
C ASP A 62 5.34 4.08 -13.49
N GLN A 63 4.63 2.94 -13.54
CA GLN A 63 5.22 1.59 -13.47
C GLN A 63 6.11 1.41 -12.22
N ASP A 64 5.72 2.01 -11.11
CA ASP A 64 6.45 2.00 -9.85
C ASP A 64 5.95 0.86 -8.94
N VAL A 65 6.61 -0.29 -9.04
CA VAL A 65 6.33 -1.46 -8.19
C VAL A 65 6.52 -1.13 -6.71
N ALA A 66 7.51 -0.33 -6.34
CA ALA A 66 7.78 -0.03 -4.93
C ALA A 66 6.69 0.86 -4.32
N ALA A 67 6.16 1.82 -5.08
CA ALA A 67 5.01 2.61 -4.67
C ALA A 67 3.74 1.74 -4.59
N ALA A 68 3.52 0.87 -5.58
CA ALA A 68 2.39 -0.05 -5.59
C ALA A 68 2.43 -1.02 -4.40
N CYS A 69 3.60 -1.55 -4.02
CA CYS A 69 3.78 -2.45 -2.87
C CYS A 69 3.25 -1.91 -1.54
N ARG A 70 3.16 -0.58 -1.38
CA ARG A 70 2.65 0.05 -0.14
C ARG A 70 1.13 0.09 -0.06
N VAL A 71 0.46 0.06 -1.22
CA VAL A 71 -0.99 0.26 -1.31
C VAL A 71 -1.72 -0.94 -1.88
N ALA A 72 -1.01 -1.77 -2.64
CA ALA A 72 -1.53 -2.98 -3.24
C ALA A 72 -1.31 -4.18 -2.31
N THR A 73 -2.32 -5.03 -2.17
CA THR A 73 -2.16 -6.39 -1.64
C THR A 73 -2.36 -7.36 -2.79
N PRO A 74 -1.29 -7.96 -3.35
CA PRO A 74 -1.46 -9.03 -4.31
C PRO A 74 -2.08 -10.26 -3.62
N TYR A 75 -2.68 -11.14 -4.39
CA TYR A 75 -3.24 -12.38 -3.86
C TYR A 75 -2.19 -13.19 -3.09
N ALA A 76 -2.65 -13.93 -2.07
CA ALA A 76 -1.77 -14.72 -1.22
C ALA A 76 -0.92 -15.68 -2.07
N GLY A 77 0.40 -15.57 -1.97
CA GLY A 77 1.35 -16.37 -2.76
C GLY A 77 1.70 -15.80 -4.14
N VAL A 78 1.17 -14.64 -4.52
CA VAL A 78 1.51 -13.93 -5.75
C VAL A 78 2.40 -12.72 -5.42
N GLU A 79 3.57 -12.64 -6.05
CA GLU A 79 4.46 -11.49 -5.94
C GLU A 79 4.04 -10.39 -6.91
N LEU A 80 4.10 -9.12 -6.51
CA LEU A 80 3.73 -8.00 -7.35
C LEU A 80 4.77 -7.76 -8.47
N GLU A 81 4.47 -8.25 -9.67
CA GLU A 81 5.30 -8.09 -10.87
C GLU A 81 4.99 -6.80 -11.66
N PRO A 82 5.97 -6.23 -12.39
CA PRO A 82 5.75 -5.07 -13.26
C PRO A 82 4.67 -5.28 -14.33
N SER A 83 4.54 -6.50 -14.86
CA SER A 83 3.52 -6.86 -15.86
C SER A 83 2.11 -6.58 -15.36
N MET A 84 1.82 -6.89 -14.09
CA MET A 84 0.51 -6.67 -13.49
C MET A 84 0.18 -5.18 -13.37
N LEU A 85 1.19 -4.33 -13.10
CA LEU A 85 1.00 -2.87 -13.16
C LEU A 85 0.78 -2.38 -14.58
N GLY A 86 1.46 -2.98 -15.57
CA GLY A 86 1.21 -2.78 -17.00
C GLY A 86 -0.25 -3.02 -17.36
N THR A 87 -0.77 -4.22 -17.07
CA THR A 87 -2.16 -4.59 -17.35
C THR A 87 -3.14 -3.72 -16.57
N THR A 88 -2.85 -3.40 -15.30
CA THR A 88 -3.66 -2.47 -14.51
C THR A 88 -3.75 -1.10 -15.17
N ARG A 89 -2.63 -0.57 -15.67
CA ARG A 89 -2.61 0.70 -16.41
C ARG A 89 -3.45 0.62 -17.68
N GLU A 90 -3.37 -0.48 -18.43
CA GLU A 90 -4.16 -0.67 -19.66
C GLU A 90 -5.66 -0.68 -19.37
N LEU A 91 -6.10 -1.38 -18.32
CA LEU A 91 -7.49 -1.42 -17.88
C LEU A 91 -7.98 -0.03 -17.45
N LEU A 92 -7.18 0.68 -16.65
CA LEU A 92 -7.49 2.05 -16.22
C LEU A 92 -7.59 3.01 -17.41
N ALA A 93 -6.63 2.96 -18.34
CA ALA A 93 -6.63 3.78 -19.54
C ALA A 93 -7.82 3.46 -20.46
N GLY A 94 -8.17 2.17 -20.61
CA GLY A 94 -9.35 1.74 -21.36
C GLY A 94 -10.66 2.24 -20.76
N ALA A 95 -10.71 2.40 -19.43
CA ALA A 95 -11.83 3.01 -18.71
C ALA A 95 -11.78 4.54 -18.65
N GLY A 96 -10.76 5.20 -19.23
CA GLY A 96 -10.58 6.65 -19.18
C GLY A 96 -10.12 7.18 -17.80
N VAL A 97 -9.61 6.31 -16.94
CA VAL A 97 -9.12 6.64 -15.59
C VAL A 97 -7.63 6.95 -15.66
N THR A 98 -7.26 8.13 -15.18
CA THR A 98 -5.89 8.65 -15.12
C THR A 98 -5.59 9.18 -13.71
N PRO A 99 -4.32 9.40 -13.35
CA PRO A 99 -4.00 10.00 -12.05
C PRO A 99 -4.63 11.38 -11.83
N GLN A 100 -4.93 12.13 -12.89
CA GLN A 100 -5.48 13.48 -12.81
C GLN A 100 -7.00 13.50 -12.60
N ASN A 101 -7.71 12.49 -13.08
CA ASN A 101 -9.18 12.44 -13.06
C ASN A 101 -9.75 11.27 -12.24
N VAL A 102 -8.91 10.51 -11.53
CA VAL A 102 -9.37 9.36 -10.72
C VAL A 102 -10.32 9.81 -9.61
N GLN A 103 -11.45 9.11 -9.53
CA GLN A 103 -12.40 9.11 -8.42
C GLN A 103 -12.43 7.70 -7.82
N VAL A 104 -12.28 7.60 -6.51
CA VAL A 104 -12.39 6.32 -5.79
C VAL A 104 -13.77 6.25 -5.16
N LEU A 105 -14.57 5.28 -5.59
CA LEU A 105 -15.91 5.01 -5.06
C LEU A 105 -15.84 3.80 -4.14
N VAL A 106 -16.10 4.00 -2.85
CA VAL A 106 -16.13 2.92 -1.86
C VAL A 106 -17.57 2.47 -1.66
N GLY A 107 -17.80 1.18 -1.90
CA GLY A 107 -19.08 0.52 -1.75
C GLY A 107 -19.23 -0.16 -0.39
N GLU A 108 -20.00 -1.25 -0.38
CA GLU A 108 -20.33 -2.01 0.82
C GLU A 108 -19.10 -2.69 1.44
N GLN A 109 -19.12 -2.82 2.76
CA GLN A 109 -18.14 -3.56 3.53
C GLN A 109 -18.64 -4.99 3.77
N MET A 110 -17.79 -5.97 3.47
CA MET A 110 -18.01 -7.40 3.72
C MET A 110 -16.87 -7.95 4.58
N GLY A 111 -17.05 -7.92 5.90
CA GLY A 111 -15.97 -8.27 6.84
C GLY A 111 -14.82 -7.27 6.78
N SER A 112 -13.61 -7.72 6.42
CA SER A 112 -12.45 -6.85 6.22
C SER A 112 -12.33 -6.29 4.80
N GLU A 113 -13.23 -6.66 3.89
CA GLU A 113 -13.17 -6.28 2.48
C GLU A 113 -14.19 -5.21 2.13
N TYR A 114 -13.90 -4.44 1.09
CA TYR A 114 -14.76 -3.39 0.55
C TYR A 114 -14.83 -3.52 -0.97
N SER A 115 -16.02 -3.41 -1.53
CA SER A 115 -16.14 -3.20 -2.98
C SER A 115 -15.63 -1.80 -3.32
N VAL A 116 -14.68 -1.67 -4.24
CA VAL A 116 -14.14 -0.37 -4.65
C VAL A 116 -14.17 -0.26 -6.16
N LEU A 117 -14.56 0.93 -6.66
CA LEU A 117 -14.47 1.26 -8.08
C LEU A 117 -13.51 2.42 -8.28
N LEU A 118 -12.54 2.25 -9.17
CA LEU A 118 -11.68 3.30 -9.68
C LEU A 118 -12.35 3.87 -10.94
N GLY A 119 -12.97 5.04 -10.81
CA GLY A 119 -13.68 5.73 -11.89
C GLY A 119 -12.97 7.00 -12.35
N SER A 120 -13.47 7.58 -13.44
CA SER A 120 -13.06 8.90 -13.92
C SER A 120 -14.09 9.95 -13.52
N THR A 121 -13.64 11.17 -13.17
CA THR A 121 -14.54 12.32 -13.01
C THR A 121 -15.09 12.84 -14.34
N GLU A 122 -14.55 12.41 -15.47
CA GLU A 122 -14.83 12.92 -16.81
C GLU A 122 -15.60 11.93 -17.69
N GLY A 123 -15.82 10.70 -17.21
CA GLY A 123 -16.47 9.63 -17.98
C GLY A 123 -17.17 8.59 -17.10
N GLU A 124 -17.85 7.63 -17.74
CA GLU A 124 -18.62 6.59 -17.04
C GLU A 124 -17.82 5.30 -16.79
N GLY A 125 -16.63 5.17 -17.38
CA GLY A 125 -15.76 4.00 -17.23
C GLY A 125 -15.29 3.81 -15.79
N ARG A 126 -15.28 2.55 -15.34
CA ARG A 126 -14.86 2.16 -14.00
C ARG A 126 -14.12 0.83 -14.03
N VAL A 127 -13.12 0.71 -13.19
CA VAL A 127 -12.39 -0.54 -12.95
C VAL A 127 -12.70 -1.00 -11.53
N ALA A 128 -13.17 -2.24 -11.40
CA ALA A 128 -13.46 -2.86 -10.11
C ALA A 128 -12.18 -3.38 -9.46
N VAL A 129 -12.05 -3.13 -8.16
CA VAL A 129 -10.96 -3.61 -7.29
C VAL A 129 -11.53 -3.87 -5.89
N THR A 130 -10.80 -4.62 -5.08
CA THR A 130 -11.18 -4.94 -3.70
C THR A 130 -10.35 -4.13 -2.73
N GLY A 131 -10.99 -3.39 -1.83
CA GLY A 131 -10.34 -2.75 -0.70
C GLY A 131 -10.19 -3.70 0.48
N HIS A 132 -9.10 -3.62 1.25
CA HIS A 132 -8.88 -4.44 2.43
C HIS A 132 -8.56 -3.55 3.65
N ALA A 133 -9.29 -3.73 4.75
CA ALA A 133 -8.93 -3.19 6.05
C ALA A 133 -7.88 -4.08 6.72
N VAL A 134 -6.78 -3.45 7.14
CA VAL A 134 -5.69 -4.10 7.86
C VAL A 134 -5.80 -3.72 9.33
N TRP A 135 -6.67 -4.44 10.04
CA TRP A 135 -7.02 -4.19 11.45
C TRP A 135 -7.34 -2.71 11.73
N ASP A 136 -6.66 -2.09 12.69
CA ASP A 136 -6.73 -0.67 13.02
C ASP A 136 -5.61 0.15 12.35
N ALA A 137 -4.79 -0.48 11.50
CA ALA A 137 -3.59 0.13 10.95
C ALA A 137 -3.85 0.97 9.69
N GLY A 138 -4.82 0.58 8.87
CA GLY A 138 -5.14 1.28 7.63
C GLY A 138 -5.75 0.36 6.58
N PHE A 139 -5.52 0.71 5.32
CA PHE A 139 -6.14 0.08 4.17
C PHE A 139 -5.15 -0.18 3.04
N THR A 140 -5.42 -1.26 2.31
CA THR A 140 -4.80 -1.58 1.03
C THR A 140 -5.89 -1.86 0.01
N ILE A 141 -5.50 -2.08 -1.25
CA ILE A 141 -6.41 -2.35 -2.36
C ILE A 141 -5.81 -3.44 -3.24
N SER A 142 -6.62 -4.26 -3.89
CA SER A 142 -6.15 -5.23 -4.87
C SER A 142 -5.83 -4.52 -6.19
N LEU A 143 -5.09 -5.20 -7.06
CA LEU A 143 -5.14 -4.92 -8.49
C LEU A 143 -6.51 -5.35 -9.04
N PRO A 144 -6.91 -4.89 -10.24
CA PRO A 144 -8.03 -5.47 -10.97
C PRO A 144 -7.77 -6.96 -11.21
N ASP A 145 -8.81 -7.80 -11.15
CA ASP A 145 -8.66 -9.26 -11.28
C ASP A 145 -8.00 -9.67 -12.60
N ASP A 146 -8.34 -8.98 -13.69
CA ASP A 146 -7.77 -9.19 -15.02
C ASP A 146 -6.28 -8.82 -15.12
N ALA A 147 -5.69 -8.19 -14.10
CA ALA A 147 -4.27 -7.89 -14.05
C ALA A 147 -3.41 -9.06 -13.56
N TYR A 148 -3.99 -10.06 -12.90
CA TYR A 148 -3.25 -11.22 -12.41
C TYR A 148 -3.01 -12.24 -13.53
N PRO A 149 -1.88 -12.93 -13.54
CA PRO A 149 -1.66 -14.02 -14.49
C PRO A 149 -2.70 -15.12 -14.28
N GLU A 150 -3.15 -15.74 -15.37
CA GLU A 150 -3.97 -16.95 -15.27
C GLU A 150 -3.19 -18.00 -14.47
N LEU A 151 -3.69 -18.33 -13.28
CA LEU A 151 -3.14 -19.43 -12.52
C LEU A 151 -3.39 -20.72 -13.31
N PRO A 152 -2.40 -21.61 -13.44
CA PRO A 152 -2.63 -22.91 -14.07
C PRO A 152 -3.79 -23.61 -13.35
N PRO A 153 -4.67 -24.32 -14.06
CA PRO A 153 -5.81 -24.98 -13.45
C PRO A 153 -5.31 -25.91 -12.34
N THR A 154 -5.94 -25.83 -11.17
CA THR A 154 -5.64 -26.71 -10.05
C THR A 154 -5.79 -28.15 -10.53
N PRO A 155 -4.85 -29.07 -10.24
CA PRO A 155 -5.03 -30.49 -10.57
C PRO A 155 -6.31 -31.01 -9.92
N GLY A 156 -7.39 -31.13 -10.70
CA GLY A 156 -8.72 -31.51 -10.21
C GLY A 156 -9.88 -30.64 -10.69
N ASP A 157 -9.64 -29.47 -11.28
CA ASP A 157 -10.71 -28.71 -11.93
C ASP A 157 -11.09 -29.38 -13.26
N PRO A 158 -12.33 -29.87 -13.43
CA PRO A 158 -12.76 -30.40 -14.71
C PRO A 158 -12.74 -29.24 -15.72
N ALA A 159 -12.01 -29.43 -16.82
CA ALA A 159 -12.07 -28.50 -17.96
C ALA A 159 -13.54 -28.22 -18.27
N SER A 160 -13.93 -26.93 -18.22
CA SER A 160 -15.29 -26.53 -18.55
C SER A 160 -15.66 -27.14 -19.90
N PRO A 161 -16.72 -27.96 -20.00
CA PRO A 161 -17.06 -28.60 -21.26
C PRO A 161 -17.33 -27.52 -22.31
N PRO A 162 -16.93 -27.71 -23.57
CA PRO A 162 -17.23 -26.75 -24.62
C PRO A 162 -18.75 -26.55 -24.66
N SER A 163 -19.16 -25.29 -24.57
CA SER A 163 -20.55 -24.88 -24.75
C SER A 163 -20.95 -25.24 -26.17
N SER A 164 -21.58 -26.41 -26.33
CA SER A 164 -22.21 -26.81 -27.58
C SER A 164 -23.42 -25.92 -27.79
N ALA A 165 -23.20 -24.76 -28.41
CA ALA A 165 -24.24 -24.10 -29.17
C ALA A 165 -24.54 -25.01 -30.38
N ALA A 166 -25.60 -25.81 -30.26
CA ALA A 166 -26.18 -26.54 -31.39
C ALA A 166 -26.95 -25.57 -32.30
N PRO A 167 -27.03 -25.85 -33.61
CA PRO A 167 -27.64 -24.97 -34.62
C PRO A 167 -29.16 -24.83 -34.49
#